data_AF-A0A2P6NM39-F1
#
_entry.id   AF-A0A2P6NM39-F1
#
_cell.length_a   1.000
_cell.length_b   1.000
_cell.length_c   1.000
_cell.angle_alpha   90.00
_cell.angle_beta   90.00
_cell.angle_gamma   90.00
#
_symmetry.space_group_name_H-M   'P 1'
#
loop_
_entity.id
_entity.type
_entity.pdbx_description
1 polymer ?
#
loop_
_entity_poly.entity_id
_entity_poly.type
_entity_poly.pdbx_seq_one_letter_code
_entity_poly.pdbx_strand_id
1 'polypeptide(L)'
;MQQLPSDLWREVFSFLSTPDLCVPCFISSTLRDAAVSNLNTRFTDSIQWWKRRKQLPTYNQEIVKWWLSAIRQTSKGEVLEATSRDQLEIVELLGWDNAGLPLRDQLLLGKEVEILPKKVGWSPVDILTKAIIHESKRIITACHQREDITETLSGFGLKKLIRKDAFVREEENLEMIQWLSNERDIEGLPSVTWPPTTVSFLMYSKGNRFASRGHRDTLTWLFQRTTVDDILCSKLYSGAGEGGRLDMITWLEEREIPYDIAHLNLSSFTSSSSVFQWAVQTLRWQVMNYCRENRFGLPNVNVLSSIAITKPSFDAFQLAIDHGYITIDTLPVLYHRAYEYDQLGILKWLHERGVLCPRIAKQMMGFDNLGILQWLEDIGYSMDERYINRSTPPCFNKTDEVVYEALIEEVLYGICNVSSLEHLLQRKWKKSEGEVQMWFNREHKDITKKWLQHLWTYGISTSVAVKQ
;
A
#
# COMPACT_ATOMS: atom_id res chain seq x y z
N MET A 1 -10.87 8.44 40.10
CA MET A 1 -11.85 7.55 39.44
C MET A 1 -11.55 6.13 39.88
N GLN A 2 -12.55 5.38 40.35
CA GLN A 2 -12.36 3.95 40.65
C GLN A 2 -11.97 3.23 39.36
N GLN A 3 -10.93 2.40 39.40
CA GLN A 3 -10.54 1.57 38.26
C GLN A 3 -11.59 0.47 38.08
N LEU A 4 -12.22 0.42 36.91
CA LEU A 4 -13.11 -0.68 36.55
C LEU A 4 -12.28 -1.97 36.40
N PRO A 5 -12.79 -3.14 36.82
CA PRO A 5 -12.11 -4.42 36.64
C PRO A 5 -11.78 -4.71 35.16
N SER A 6 -10.65 -5.35 34.89
CA SER A 6 -10.22 -5.71 33.52
C SER A 6 -11.23 -6.57 32.76
N ASP A 7 -11.96 -7.41 33.49
CA ASP A 7 -12.94 -8.34 32.91
C ASP A 7 -14.16 -7.60 32.36
N LEU A 8 -14.56 -6.51 33.01
CA LEU A 8 -15.64 -5.64 32.53
C LEU A 8 -15.25 -5.00 31.18
N TRP A 9 -13.99 -4.57 31.03
CA TRP A 9 -13.52 -4.02 29.76
C TRP A 9 -13.50 -5.05 28.64
N ARG A 10 -13.20 -6.33 28.93
CA ARG A 10 -13.31 -7.39 27.91
C ARG A 10 -14.75 -7.58 27.46
N GLU A 11 -15.69 -7.55 28.39
CA GLU A 11 -17.12 -7.67 28.08
C GLU A 11 -17.59 -6.48 27.24
N VAL A 12 -17.25 -5.25 27.63
CA VAL A 12 -17.55 -4.03 26.85
C VAL A 12 -16.94 -4.10 25.44
N PHE A 13 -15.67 -4.50 25.33
CA PHE A 13 -14.98 -4.62 24.04
C PHE A 13 -15.49 -5.78 23.18
N SER A 14 -16.14 -6.79 23.78
CA SER A 14 -16.79 -7.86 23.00
C SER A 14 -17.95 -7.35 22.14
N PHE A 15 -18.61 -6.27 22.56
CA PHE A 15 -19.68 -5.61 21.79
C PHE A 15 -19.16 -4.66 20.70
N LEU A 16 -17.88 -4.27 20.76
CA LEU A 16 -17.28 -3.44 19.72
C LEU A 16 -16.85 -4.30 18.52
N SER A 17 -17.08 -3.77 17.32
CA SER A 17 -16.57 -4.43 16.12
C SER A 17 -15.04 -4.43 16.15
N THR A 18 -14.44 -5.44 15.54
CA THR A 18 -12.97 -5.58 15.51
C THR A 18 -12.27 -4.30 15.02
N PRO A 19 -12.71 -3.64 13.94
CA PRO A 19 -12.12 -2.37 13.49
C PRO A 19 -12.22 -1.23 14.50
N ASP A 20 -13.18 -1.27 15.42
CA ASP A 20 -13.40 -0.21 16.42
C ASP A 20 -12.43 -0.31 17.60
N LEU A 21 -11.82 -1.49 17.80
CA LEU A 21 -10.77 -1.72 18.78
C LEU A 21 -9.44 -1.21 18.21
N CYS A 22 -9.27 0.12 18.10
CA CYS A 22 -7.97 0.72 17.79
C CYS A 22 -7.01 0.56 18.98
N VAL A 23 -6.47 -0.64 19.17
CA VAL A 23 -5.58 -0.96 20.29
C VAL A 23 -4.44 0.06 20.47
N PRO A 24 -3.69 0.46 19.40
CA PRO A 24 -2.58 1.41 19.57
C PRO A 24 -3.03 2.79 20.03
N CYS A 25 -4.32 3.11 19.89
CA CYS A 25 -4.86 4.39 20.32
C CYS A 25 -5.08 4.47 21.84
N PHE A 26 -5.14 3.35 22.57
CA PHE A 26 -5.38 3.39 24.02
C PHE A 26 -4.14 3.82 24.80
N ILE A 27 -4.20 5.03 25.36
CA ILE A 27 -3.16 5.54 26.28
C ILE A 27 -3.08 4.68 27.55
N SER A 28 -4.22 4.22 28.07
CA SER A 28 -4.29 3.31 29.22
C SER A 28 -3.79 1.91 28.84
N SER A 29 -2.77 1.42 29.56
CA SER A 29 -2.27 0.05 29.41
C SER A 29 -3.36 -0.98 29.69
N THR A 30 -4.18 -0.78 30.73
CA THR A 30 -5.28 -1.69 31.06
C THR A 30 -6.30 -1.84 29.93
N LEU A 31 -6.69 -0.72 29.29
CA LEU A 31 -7.60 -0.77 28.13
C LEU A 31 -6.93 -1.42 26.93
N ARG A 32 -5.66 -1.11 26.70
CA ARG A 32 -4.86 -1.69 25.62
C ARG A 32 -4.78 -3.20 25.77
N ASP A 33 -4.40 -3.71 26.94
CA ASP A 33 -4.23 -5.13 27.22
C ASP A 33 -5.57 -5.89 27.11
N ALA A 34 -6.66 -5.30 27.60
CA ALA A 34 -8.00 -5.86 27.46
C ALA A 34 -8.44 -5.95 25.99
N ALA A 35 -8.16 -4.90 25.20
CA ALA A 35 -8.47 -4.88 23.77
C ALA A 35 -7.58 -5.85 22.96
N VAL A 36 -6.28 -5.94 23.25
CA VAL A 36 -5.36 -6.94 22.68
C VAL A 36 -5.87 -8.34 22.97
N SER A 37 -6.22 -8.62 24.22
CA SER A 37 -6.73 -9.93 24.63
C SER A 37 -8.00 -10.29 23.85
N ASN A 38 -8.95 -9.36 23.72
CA ASN A 38 -10.17 -9.58 22.94
C ASN A 38 -9.85 -9.83 21.45
N LEU A 39 -8.94 -9.08 20.84
CA LEU A 39 -8.56 -9.28 19.45
C LEU A 39 -7.83 -10.61 19.21
N ASN A 40 -6.96 -11.03 20.12
CA ASN A 40 -6.28 -12.33 20.03
C ASN A 40 -7.26 -13.50 20.13
N THR A 41 -8.40 -13.34 20.83
CA THR A 41 -9.46 -14.37 20.81
C THR A 41 -10.23 -14.42 19.50
N ARG A 42 -10.29 -13.31 18.74
CA ARG A 42 -10.98 -13.24 17.44
C ARG A 42 -10.10 -13.68 16.27
N PHE A 43 -8.78 -13.49 16.38
CA PHE A 43 -7.81 -13.79 15.32
C PHE A 43 -6.64 -14.58 15.90
N THR A 44 -6.68 -15.90 15.77
CA THR A 44 -5.57 -16.78 16.18
C THR A 44 -4.33 -16.61 15.30
N ASP A 45 -4.52 -16.21 14.04
CA ASP A 45 -3.47 -16.30 13.01
C ASP A 45 -2.85 -14.94 12.64
N SER A 46 -3.33 -13.84 13.23
CA SER A 46 -2.91 -12.49 12.85
C SER A 46 -2.32 -11.74 14.04
N ILE A 47 -1.09 -12.09 14.40
CA ILE A 47 -0.43 -11.65 15.64
C ILE A 47 -0.15 -10.14 15.70
N GLN A 48 -0.36 -9.35 14.63
CA GLN A 48 0.08 -7.94 14.60
C GLN A 48 -0.80 -6.97 13.78
N TRP A 49 -1.95 -7.36 13.22
CA TRP A 49 -2.71 -6.45 12.32
C TRP A 49 -3.17 -5.18 13.04
N TRP A 50 -3.55 -5.30 14.31
CA TRP A 50 -3.98 -4.18 15.16
C TRP A 50 -2.86 -3.18 15.44
N LYS A 51 -1.58 -3.56 15.32
CA LYS A 51 -0.45 -2.65 15.51
C LYS A 51 -0.33 -1.62 14.40
N ARG A 52 -0.80 -1.97 13.19
CA ARG A 52 -0.66 -1.13 12.00
C ARG A 52 -1.91 -0.28 11.72
N ARG A 53 -3.09 -0.72 12.15
CA ARG A 53 -4.32 0.05 11.97
C ARG A 53 -4.54 1.00 13.16
N LYS A 54 -3.95 2.19 13.05
CA LYS A 54 -4.08 3.25 14.07
C LYS A 54 -5.35 4.09 13.91
N GLN A 55 -6.29 3.73 13.04
CA GLN A 55 -7.41 4.60 12.67
C GLN A 55 -8.58 4.44 13.65
N LEU A 56 -9.07 5.54 14.22
CA LEU A 56 -10.26 5.57 15.07
C LEU A 56 -11.54 5.62 14.23
N PRO A 57 -12.66 5.11 14.76
CA PRO A 57 -13.94 5.14 14.07
C PRO A 57 -14.39 6.56 13.77
N THR A 58 -14.81 6.78 12.52
CA THR A 58 -15.33 8.05 12.01
C THR A 58 -16.79 7.97 11.62
N TYR A 59 -17.54 6.93 11.97
CA TYR A 59 -18.93 6.78 11.52
C TYR A 59 -19.95 7.58 12.34
N ASN A 60 -19.57 8.12 13.50
CA ASN A 60 -20.45 8.84 14.41
C ASN A 60 -19.76 10.10 14.95
N GLN A 61 -20.41 11.25 14.83
CA GLN A 61 -19.84 12.54 15.21
C GLN A 61 -19.55 12.64 16.72
N GLU A 62 -20.40 12.07 17.58
CA GLU A 62 -20.20 12.10 19.04
C GLU A 62 -19.02 11.21 19.46
N ILE A 63 -18.84 10.07 18.80
CA ILE A 63 -17.65 9.22 18.99
C ILE A 63 -16.39 10.00 18.61
N VAL A 64 -16.43 10.73 17.48
CA VAL A 64 -15.32 11.58 17.03
C VAL A 64 -15.00 12.69 18.02
N LYS A 65 -16.00 13.43 18.50
CA LYS A 65 -15.81 14.44 19.55
C LYS A 65 -15.19 13.84 20.81
N TRP A 66 -15.68 12.68 21.25
CA TRP A 66 -15.17 12.00 22.42
C TRP A 66 -13.69 11.66 22.26
N TRP A 67 -13.30 10.97 21.20
CA TRP A 67 -11.89 10.57 21.07
C TRP A 67 -10.96 11.74 20.76
N LEU A 68 -11.43 12.80 20.10
CA LEU A 68 -10.66 14.05 19.93
C LEU A 68 -10.33 14.68 21.29
N SER A 69 -11.27 14.62 22.23
CA SER A 69 -11.11 15.18 23.58
C SER A 69 -10.33 14.27 24.54
N ALA A 70 -10.43 12.94 24.36
CA ALA A 70 -10.02 11.97 25.38
C ALA A 70 -8.85 11.07 24.98
N ILE A 71 -8.60 10.88 23.68
CA ILE A 71 -7.61 9.93 23.17
C ILE A 71 -6.47 10.65 22.47
N ARG A 72 -6.72 11.22 21.30
CA ARG A 72 -5.68 11.87 20.49
C ARG A 72 -6.29 12.77 19.42
N GLN A 73 -5.43 13.55 18.78
CA GLN A 73 -5.81 14.36 17.62
C GLN A 73 -6.04 13.52 16.37
N THR A 74 -6.68 14.16 15.39
CA THR A 74 -6.97 13.65 14.06
C THR A 74 -5.73 13.15 13.32
N SER A 75 -5.88 12.00 12.67
CA SER A 75 -4.96 11.46 11.69
C SER A 75 -5.49 11.64 10.27
N LYS A 76 -4.57 11.65 9.30
CA LYS A 76 -4.92 11.66 7.87
C LYS A 76 -5.88 10.53 7.49
N GLY A 77 -5.68 9.33 8.06
CA GLY A 77 -6.52 8.17 7.78
C GLY A 77 -7.99 8.43 8.12
N GLU A 78 -8.25 9.03 9.29
CA GLU A 78 -9.61 9.38 9.73
C GLU A 78 -10.28 10.38 8.79
N VAL A 79 -9.59 11.46 8.43
CA VAL A 79 -10.15 12.47 7.51
C VAL A 79 -10.48 11.84 6.16
N LEU A 80 -9.56 11.04 5.61
CA LEU A 80 -9.77 10.41 4.31
C LEU A 80 -10.87 9.34 4.35
N GLU A 81 -11.09 8.68 5.48
CA GLU A 81 -12.19 7.72 5.64
C GLU A 81 -13.55 8.40 5.76
N ALA A 82 -13.65 9.43 6.62
CA ALA A 82 -14.85 10.27 6.67
C ALA A 82 -15.16 10.86 5.29
N THR A 83 -14.11 11.22 4.55
CA THR A 83 -14.22 11.68 3.16
C THR A 83 -14.79 10.62 2.23
N SER A 84 -14.29 9.37 2.27
CA SER A 84 -14.85 8.29 1.44
C SER A 84 -16.30 7.94 1.74
N ARG A 85 -16.78 8.27 2.95
CA ARG A 85 -18.17 8.03 3.36
C ARG A 85 -19.10 9.22 3.13
N ASP A 86 -18.61 10.28 2.48
CA ASP A 86 -19.31 11.55 2.25
C ASP A 86 -19.87 12.18 3.54
N GLN A 87 -19.13 12.04 4.65
CA GLN A 87 -19.49 12.53 5.99
C GLN A 87 -18.95 13.94 6.22
N LEU A 88 -19.52 14.92 5.53
CA LEU A 88 -19.09 16.33 5.57
C LEU A 88 -18.97 16.87 7.00
N GLU A 89 -19.93 16.58 7.88
CA GLU A 89 -19.97 17.05 9.27
C GLU A 89 -18.75 16.56 10.08
N ILE A 90 -18.25 15.37 9.75
CA ILE A 90 -17.10 14.77 10.42
C ILE A 90 -15.81 15.33 9.83
N VAL A 91 -15.75 15.57 8.52
CA VAL A 91 -14.61 16.29 7.91
C VAL A 91 -14.49 17.70 8.48
N GLU A 92 -15.61 18.41 8.66
CA GLU A 92 -15.65 19.72 9.31
C GLU A 92 -15.13 19.68 10.75
N LEU A 93 -15.50 18.65 11.50
CA LEU A 93 -15.04 18.44 12.87
C LEU A 93 -13.55 18.07 12.94
N LEU A 94 -13.07 17.26 12.00
CA LEU A 94 -11.70 16.76 11.98
C LEU A 94 -10.68 17.77 11.40
N GLY A 95 -11.15 18.70 10.57
CA GLY A 95 -10.35 19.74 9.93
C GLY A 95 -9.96 19.43 8.48
N TRP A 96 -9.88 20.48 7.66
CA TRP A 96 -9.61 20.39 6.21
C TRP A 96 -8.13 20.34 5.84
N ASP A 97 -7.28 20.72 6.78
CA ASP A 97 -5.84 20.62 6.68
C ASP A 97 -5.25 20.33 8.06
N ASN A 98 -3.93 20.17 8.10
CA ASN A 98 -3.19 19.97 9.34
C ASN A 98 -2.62 21.28 9.91
N ALA A 99 -3.00 22.45 9.40
CA ALA A 99 -2.40 23.73 9.80
C ALA A 99 -2.72 24.07 11.27
N GLY A 100 -3.85 23.61 11.79
CA GLY A 100 -4.25 23.75 13.19
C GLY A 100 -3.64 22.73 14.15
N LEU A 101 -2.92 21.71 13.66
CA LEU A 101 -2.31 20.70 14.56
C LEU A 101 -1.02 21.25 15.18
N PRO A 102 -0.75 21.01 16.48
CA PRO A 102 0.55 21.26 17.08
C PRO A 102 1.69 20.60 16.29
N LEU A 103 2.84 21.27 16.22
CA LEU A 103 4.00 20.83 15.42
C LEU A 103 4.42 19.38 15.72
N ARG A 104 4.30 18.95 16.97
CA ARG A 104 4.58 17.56 17.40
C ARG A 104 3.74 16.55 16.63
N ASP A 105 2.46 16.82 16.44
CA ASP A 105 1.53 15.89 15.80
C ASP A 105 1.68 15.90 14.27
N GLN A 106 2.06 17.05 13.69
CA GLN A 106 2.47 17.13 12.29
C GLN A 106 3.68 16.23 11.98
N LEU A 107 4.60 16.09 12.94
CA LEU A 107 5.80 15.25 12.80
C LEU A 107 5.53 13.76 13.01
N LEU A 108 4.53 13.38 13.82
CA LEU A 108 4.16 11.97 14.04
C LEU A 108 3.44 11.36 12.84
N LEU A 109 2.61 12.15 12.15
CA LEU A 109 2.03 11.75 10.86
C LEU A 109 3.13 11.57 9.79
N GLY A 110 4.25 12.27 9.99
CA GLY A 110 5.52 12.33 9.27
C GLY A 110 6.10 11.07 8.62
N LYS A 111 5.91 9.92 9.25
CA LYS A 111 6.86 8.80 9.10
C LYS A 111 6.37 7.60 8.31
N GLU A 112 5.11 7.56 7.88
CA GLU A 112 4.56 6.33 7.28
C GLU A 112 4.89 6.11 5.79
N VAL A 113 5.53 7.05 5.08
CA VAL A 113 5.95 6.82 3.68
C VAL A 113 7.26 7.58 3.34
N GLU A 114 8.39 6.92 3.54
CA GLU A 114 9.72 7.38 3.11
C GLU A 114 9.91 7.18 1.59
N ILE A 115 10.00 8.26 0.80
CA ILE A 115 10.91 8.41 -0.36
C ILE A 115 11.24 9.91 -0.62
N LEU A 116 10.44 10.89 -0.15
CA LEU A 116 10.74 12.33 -0.30
C LEU A 116 10.20 13.12 0.90
N PRO A 117 10.78 14.28 1.28
CA PRO A 117 10.24 15.19 2.30
C PRO A 117 8.97 15.87 1.78
N LYS A 118 7.91 15.09 1.54
CA LYS A 118 6.59 15.58 1.17
C LYS A 118 5.83 15.90 2.44
N LYS A 119 5.10 17.02 2.44
CA LYS A 119 4.15 17.44 3.49
C LYS A 119 3.35 16.22 3.98
N VAL A 120 3.56 15.86 5.24
CA VAL A 120 2.97 14.64 5.82
C VAL A 120 1.62 14.90 6.50
N GLY A 121 1.12 16.12 6.40
CA GLY A 121 -0.28 16.43 6.62
C GLY A 121 -1.21 15.85 5.55
N TRP A 122 -2.51 16.02 5.78
CA TRP A 122 -3.47 16.13 4.69
C TRP A 122 -3.62 17.60 4.32
N SER A 123 -4.00 17.82 3.08
CA SER A 123 -4.36 19.14 2.56
C SER A 123 -5.74 19.06 1.91
N PRO A 124 -6.37 20.19 1.58
CA PRO A 124 -7.61 20.20 0.82
C PRO A 124 -7.52 19.37 -0.46
N VAL A 125 -6.35 19.38 -1.13
CA VAL A 125 -6.06 18.52 -2.29
C VAL A 125 -6.21 17.02 -1.99
N ASP A 126 -5.74 16.53 -0.83
CA ASP A 126 -5.84 15.12 -0.48
C ASP A 126 -7.30 14.73 -0.15
N ILE A 127 -8.06 15.61 0.50
CA ILE A 127 -9.50 15.45 0.77
C ILE A 127 -10.26 15.44 -0.56
N LEU A 128 -10.10 16.46 -1.39
CA LEU A 128 -10.74 16.56 -2.71
C LEU A 128 -10.40 15.35 -3.58
N THR A 129 -9.14 14.92 -3.59
CA THR A 129 -8.73 13.70 -4.31
C THR A 129 -9.52 12.50 -3.83
N LYS A 130 -9.60 12.28 -2.51
CA LYS A 130 -10.31 11.15 -1.94
C LYS A 130 -11.82 11.25 -2.17
N ALA A 131 -12.39 12.46 -2.15
CA ALA A 131 -13.80 12.73 -2.41
C ALA A 131 -14.16 12.40 -3.86
N ILE A 132 -13.33 12.81 -4.83
CA ILE A 132 -13.51 12.45 -6.26
C ILE A 132 -13.45 10.93 -6.46
N ILE A 133 -12.50 10.25 -5.79
CA ILE A 133 -12.37 8.79 -5.86
C ILE A 133 -13.63 8.06 -5.38
N HIS A 134 -14.28 8.58 -4.35
CA HIS A 134 -15.44 7.93 -3.73
C HIS A 134 -16.78 8.57 -4.12
N GLU A 135 -16.76 9.48 -5.10
CA GLU A 135 -17.95 10.23 -5.56
C GLU A 135 -18.68 10.96 -4.43
N SER A 136 -17.92 11.46 -3.45
CA SER A 136 -18.43 12.18 -2.28
C SER A 136 -18.88 13.58 -2.66
N LYS A 137 -20.05 13.69 -3.32
CA LYS A 137 -20.55 14.92 -3.95
C LYS A 137 -20.67 16.09 -2.97
N ARG A 138 -21.11 15.83 -1.73
CA ARG A 138 -21.25 16.88 -0.70
C ARG A 138 -19.90 17.46 -0.35
N ILE A 139 -18.88 16.60 -0.19
CA ILE A 139 -17.52 17.03 0.13
C ILE A 139 -16.86 17.72 -1.06
N ILE A 140 -17.04 17.25 -2.30
CA ILE A 140 -16.52 17.93 -3.51
C ILE A 140 -17.10 19.35 -3.60
N THR A 141 -18.41 19.50 -3.36
CA THR A 141 -19.08 20.80 -3.35
C THR A 141 -18.55 21.69 -2.22
N ALA A 142 -18.38 21.15 -1.02
CA ALA A 142 -17.80 21.89 0.10
C ALA A 142 -16.34 22.31 -0.15
N CYS A 143 -15.53 21.47 -0.81
CA CYS A 143 -14.20 21.86 -1.28
C CYS A 143 -14.28 23.07 -2.20
N HIS A 144 -15.16 23.03 -3.21
CA HIS A 144 -15.32 24.12 -4.18
C HIS A 144 -15.85 25.42 -3.58
N GLN A 145 -16.70 25.35 -2.57
CA GLN A 145 -17.19 26.53 -1.85
C GLN A 145 -16.11 27.20 -0.98
N ARG A 146 -15.13 26.41 -0.49
CA ARG A 146 -14.04 26.91 0.36
C ARG A 146 -12.89 27.48 -0.44
N GLU A 147 -12.55 26.83 -1.54
CA GLU A 147 -11.44 27.19 -2.42
C GLU A 147 -11.81 26.79 -3.85
N ASP A 148 -11.42 27.58 -4.85
CA ASP A 148 -11.65 27.19 -6.24
C ASP A 148 -10.87 25.91 -6.54
N ILE A 149 -11.59 24.80 -6.71
CA ILE A 149 -10.96 23.49 -6.98
C ILE A 149 -10.11 23.49 -8.24
N THR A 150 -10.34 24.39 -9.20
CA THR A 150 -9.48 24.51 -10.38
C THR A 150 -8.09 25.02 -9.99
N GLU A 151 -8.02 25.98 -9.06
CA GLU A 151 -6.78 26.50 -8.49
C GLU A 151 -6.10 25.43 -7.64
N THR A 152 -6.86 24.76 -6.75
CA THR A 152 -6.37 23.69 -5.88
C THR A 152 -5.77 22.52 -6.66
N LEU A 153 -6.36 22.17 -7.81
CA LEU A 153 -5.90 21.08 -8.68
C LEU A 153 -5.00 21.53 -9.83
N SER A 154 -4.75 22.84 -9.97
CA SER A 154 -3.90 23.38 -11.02
C SER A 154 -2.49 22.76 -10.97
N GLY A 155 -1.93 22.49 -12.15
CA GLY A 155 -0.58 21.93 -12.30
C GLY A 155 -0.40 20.50 -11.76
N PHE A 156 0.20 20.36 -10.58
CA PHE A 156 0.62 19.06 -10.02
C PHE A 156 -0.54 18.28 -9.37
N GLY A 157 -1.62 18.97 -8.97
CA GLY A 157 -2.77 18.39 -8.28
C GLY A 157 -3.51 17.36 -9.14
N LEU A 158 -3.95 17.76 -10.33
CA LEU A 158 -4.66 16.87 -11.26
C LEU A 158 -3.80 15.67 -11.70
N LYS A 159 -2.51 15.88 -11.96
CA LYS A 159 -1.58 14.77 -12.26
C LYS A 159 -1.45 13.80 -11.08
N LYS A 160 -1.44 14.32 -9.85
CA LYS A 160 -1.41 13.50 -8.62
C LYS A 160 -2.71 12.72 -8.44
N LEU A 161 -3.86 13.33 -8.72
CA LEU A 161 -5.18 12.69 -8.71
C LEU A 161 -5.19 11.51 -9.68
N ILE A 162 -4.86 11.77 -10.95
CA ILE A 162 -4.81 10.74 -12.00
C ILE A 162 -3.82 9.63 -11.63
N ARG A 163 -2.64 9.95 -11.07
CA ARG A 163 -1.65 8.94 -10.67
C ARG A 163 -2.11 8.02 -9.54
N LYS A 164 -2.95 8.48 -8.60
CA LYS A 164 -3.35 7.74 -7.39
C LYS A 164 -4.31 6.56 -7.64
N ASP A 165 -4.43 6.08 -8.88
CA ASP A 165 -5.39 5.05 -9.31
C ASP A 165 -6.84 5.44 -8.99
N ALA A 166 -7.10 6.74 -8.89
CA ALA A 166 -8.34 7.31 -8.39
C ALA A 166 -9.59 6.86 -9.16
N PHE A 167 -9.43 6.70 -10.47
CA PHE A 167 -10.50 6.39 -11.42
C PHE A 167 -10.64 4.90 -11.71
N VAL A 168 -9.74 4.08 -11.16
CA VAL A 168 -9.66 2.66 -11.48
C VAL A 168 -10.13 1.85 -10.27
N ARG A 169 -11.39 2.09 -9.90
CA ARG A 169 -12.09 1.32 -8.87
C ARG A 169 -12.43 -0.08 -9.40
N GLU A 170 -13.05 -0.89 -8.56
CA GLU A 170 -13.63 -2.17 -9.00
C GLU A 170 -14.82 -1.94 -9.91
N GLU A 171 -15.57 -0.87 -9.63
CA GLU A 171 -16.70 -0.42 -10.43
C GLU A 171 -16.26 0.67 -11.41
N GLU A 172 -16.86 0.63 -12.59
CA GLU A 172 -16.60 1.60 -13.64
C GLU A 172 -17.31 2.91 -13.35
N ASN A 173 -16.57 4.02 -13.28
CA ASN A 173 -17.11 5.36 -13.04
C ASN A 173 -16.81 6.29 -14.22
N LEU A 174 -17.51 6.05 -15.32
CA LEU A 174 -17.40 6.87 -16.54
C LEU A 174 -17.92 8.30 -16.31
N GLU A 175 -18.97 8.49 -15.50
CA GLU A 175 -19.57 9.81 -15.29
C GLU A 175 -18.55 10.79 -14.69
N MET A 176 -17.85 10.40 -13.62
CA MET A 176 -16.85 11.25 -12.98
C MET A 176 -15.69 11.59 -13.94
N ILE A 177 -15.31 10.66 -14.81
CA ILE A 177 -14.28 10.91 -15.85
C ILE A 177 -14.78 11.94 -16.87
N GLN A 178 -16.04 11.85 -17.28
CA GLN A 178 -16.67 12.82 -18.19
C GLN A 178 -16.80 14.21 -17.55
N TRP A 179 -17.15 14.28 -16.26
CA TRP A 179 -17.19 15.53 -15.50
C TRP A 179 -15.80 16.19 -15.41
N LEU A 180 -14.75 15.42 -15.11
CA LEU A 180 -13.36 15.91 -15.09
C LEU A 180 -12.82 16.33 -16.47
N SER A 181 -13.56 16.04 -17.53
CA SER A 181 -13.23 16.37 -18.91
C SER A 181 -14.10 17.50 -19.48
N ASN A 182 -14.94 18.13 -18.65
CA ASN A 182 -15.91 19.16 -19.04
C ASN A 182 -16.96 18.69 -20.05
N GLU A 183 -17.24 17.39 -20.14
CA GLU A 183 -18.18 16.86 -21.15
C GLU A 183 -19.57 16.56 -20.60
N ARG A 184 -19.70 16.44 -19.28
CA ARG A 184 -20.95 16.12 -18.64
C ARG A 184 -21.07 16.77 -17.27
N ASP A 185 -22.16 17.50 -17.07
CA ASP A 185 -22.56 17.94 -15.75
C ASP A 185 -23.20 16.78 -14.99
N ILE A 186 -22.83 16.63 -13.71
CA ILE A 186 -23.38 15.62 -12.82
C ILE A 186 -24.18 16.33 -11.74
N GLU A 187 -25.42 15.89 -11.54
CA GLU A 187 -26.28 16.43 -10.48
C GLU A 187 -25.59 16.32 -9.10
N GLY A 188 -25.53 17.44 -8.39
CA GLY A 188 -24.90 17.56 -7.08
C GLY A 188 -23.39 17.82 -7.12
N LEU A 189 -22.77 17.91 -8.29
CA LEU A 189 -21.38 18.39 -8.43
C LEU A 189 -21.33 19.86 -8.89
N PRO A 190 -20.29 20.60 -8.51
CA PRO A 190 -20.10 21.96 -9.00
C PRO A 190 -19.76 21.99 -10.51
N SER A 191 -20.18 23.05 -11.18
CA SER A 191 -19.77 23.36 -12.56
C SER A 191 -18.35 23.90 -12.55
N VAL A 192 -17.41 23.15 -13.12
CA VAL A 192 -15.97 23.41 -13.00
C VAL A 192 -15.34 23.31 -14.37
N THR A 193 -14.48 24.26 -14.72
CA THR A 193 -13.73 24.23 -15.98
C THR A 193 -12.36 23.60 -15.77
N TRP A 194 -12.24 22.32 -16.08
CA TRP A 194 -10.99 21.55 -15.97
C TRP A 194 -10.00 21.88 -17.09
N PRO A 195 -8.67 21.80 -16.84
CA PRO A 195 -7.67 21.96 -17.88
C PRO A 195 -7.84 20.92 -19.02
N PRO A 196 -7.66 21.28 -20.31
CA PRO A 196 -7.85 20.37 -21.45
C PRO A 196 -6.96 19.11 -21.47
N THR A 197 -5.94 19.03 -20.62
CA THR A 197 -4.92 17.97 -20.63
C THR A 197 -5.36 16.66 -19.95
N THR A 198 -6.60 16.57 -19.48
CA THR A 198 -7.07 15.44 -18.66
C THR A 198 -7.18 14.12 -19.42
N VAL A 199 -7.79 14.11 -20.61
CA VAL A 199 -8.22 12.87 -21.28
C VAL A 199 -7.06 12.04 -21.82
N SER A 200 -6.19 12.64 -22.65
CA SER A 200 -5.02 11.93 -23.18
C SER A 200 -4.09 11.47 -22.06
N PHE A 201 -3.83 12.32 -21.07
CA PHE A 201 -2.99 11.95 -19.94
C PHE A 201 -3.60 10.80 -19.13
N LEU A 202 -4.92 10.80 -18.91
CA LEU A 202 -5.64 9.71 -18.26
C LEU A 202 -5.47 8.40 -19.04
N MET A 203 -5.70 8.41 -20.35
CA MET A 203 -5.52 7.23 -21.20
C MET A 203 -4.09 6.69 -21.15
N TYR A 204 -3.08 7.53 -21.37
CA TYR A 204 -1.67 7.10 -21.36
C TYR A 204 -1.18 6.61 -20.00
N SER A 205 -1.72 7.17 -18.91
CA SER A 205 -1.26 6.82 -17.55
C SER A 205 -2.06 5.70 -16.89
N LYS A 206 -3.32 5.47 -17.30
CA LYS A 206 -4.26 4.54 -16.65
C LYS A 206 -5.00 3.60 -17.59
N GLY A 207 -4.81 3.67 -18.90
CA GLY A 207 -5.44 2.76 -19.86
C GLY A 207 -5.29 1.29 -19.49
N ASN A 208 -4.08 0.86 -19.12
CA ASN A 208 -3.83 -0.52 -18.69
C ASN A 208 -4.63 -0.90 -17.43
N ARG A 209 -4.81 0.04 -16.50
CA ARG A 209 -5.59 -0.19 -15.29
C ARG A 209 -7.08 -0.35 -15.62
N PHE A 210 -7.63 0.48 -16.50
CA PHE A 210 -9.01 0.30 -16.98
C PHE A 210 -9.20 -1.06 -17.66
N ALA A 211 -8.25 -1.48 -18.50
CA ALA A 211 -8.27 -2.81 -19.11
C ALA A 211 -8.20 -3.93 -18.05
N SER A 212 -7.35 -3.79 -17.03
CA SER A 212 -7.24 -4.77 -15.93
C SER A 212 -8.54 -4.94 -15.12
N ARG A 213 -9.37 -3.90 -15.05
CA ARG A 213 -10.67 -3.93 -14.36
C ARG A 213 -11.83 -4.21 -15.30
N GLY A 214 -11.59 -4.29 -16.61
CA GLY A 214 -12.64 -4.56 -17.59
C GLY A 214 -13.54 -3.37 -17.90
N HIS A 215 -13.09 -2.13 -17.69
CA HIS A 215 -13.88 -0.91 -17.88
C HIS A 215 -14.01 -0.55 -19.37
N ARG A 216 -14.86 -1.30 -20.10
CA ARG A 216 -14.98 -1.22 -21.56
C ARG A 216 -15.59 0.09 -22.04
N ASP A 217 -16.56 0.64 -21.30
CA ASP A 217 -17.27 1.84 -21.72
C ASP A 217 -16.36 3.07 -21.61
N THR A 218 -15.54 3.10 -20.57
CA THR A 218 -14.50 4.10 -20.31
C THR A 218 -13.44 4.04 -21.39
N LEU A 219 -12.93 2.85 -21.72
CA LEU A 219 -11.95 2.71 -22.80
C LEU A 219 -12.56 3.10 -24.15
N THR A 220 -13.80 2.71 -24.44
CA THR A 220 -14.51 3.12 -25.67
C THR A 220 -14.63 4.64 -25.76
N TRP A 221 -15.01 5.28 -24.67
CA TRP A 221 -15.14 6.74 -24.58
C TRP A 221 -13.77 7.44 -24.72
N LEU A 222 -12.70 6.89 -24.14
CA LEU A 222 -11.33 7.40 -24.29
C LEU A 222 -10.82 7.26 -25.72
N PHE A 223 -11.02 6.11 -26.37
CA PHE A 223 -10.60 5.87 -27.76
C PHE A 223 -11.19 6.88 -28.75
N GLN A 224 -12.41 7.36 -28.51
CA GLN A 224 -13.04 8.39 -29.34
C GLN A 224 -12.35 9.77 -29.25
N ARG A 225 -11.52 9.99 -28.23
CA ARG A 225 -10.94 11.31 -27.89
C ARG A 225 -9.43 11.34 -27.94
N THR A 226 -8.78 10.18 -27.98
CA THR A 226 -7.33 10.08 -27.91
C THR A 226 -6.80 9.30 -29.10
N THR A 227 -5.74 9.82 -29.72
CA THR A 227 -4.96 9.03 -30.67
C THR A 227 -4.18 7.97 -29.92
N VAL A 228 -4.34 6.72 -30.33
CA VAL A 228 -3.67 5.58 -29.71
C VAL A 228 -2.50 5.14 -30.57
N ASP A 229 -1.38 4.86 -29.90
CA ASP A 229 -0.20 4.26 -30.50
C ASP A 229 -0.06 2.80 -30.07
N ASP A 230 0.77 2.04 -30.79
CA ASP A 230 0.97 0.61 -30.52
C ASP A 230 1.50 0.36 -29.10
N ILE A 231 2.24 1.30 -28.52
CA ILE A 231 2.77 1.23 -27.15
C ILE A 231 1.63 1.27 -26.13
N LEU A 232 0.72 2.23 -26.26
CA LEU A 232 -0.45 2.37 -25.41
C LEU A 232 -1.34 1.14 -25.53
N CYS A 233 -1.59 0.69 -26.75
CA CYS A 233 -2.40 -0.50 -26.97
C CYS A 233 -1.78 -1.75 -26.35
N SER A 234 -0.46 -1.95 -26.47
CA SER A 234 0.27 -3.05 -25.80
C SER A 234 0.11 -3.00 -24.27
N LYS A 235 0.05 -1.80 -23.69
CA LYS A 235 -0.26 -1.61 -22.27
C LYS A 235 -1.70 -2.00 -21.94
N LEU A 236 -2.68 -1.80 -22.84
CA LEU A 236 -4.05 -2.26 -22.62
C LEU A 236 -4.11 -3.79 -22.55
N TYR A 237 -3.45 -4.49 -23.49
CA TYR A 237 -3.34 -5.96 -23.46
C TYR A 237 -2.64 -6.45 -22.19
N SER A 238 -1.52 -5.83 -21.82
CA SER A 238 -0.80 -6.16 -20.58
C SER A 238 -1.69 -5.94 -19.34
N GLY A 239 -2.45 -4.84 -19.34
CA GLY A 239 -3.43 -4.54 -18.29
C GLY A 239 -4.54 -5.58 -18.19
N ALA A 240 -5.18 -5.92 -19.31
CA ALA A 240 -6.17 -6.99 -19.38
C ALA A 240 -5.58 -8.34 -18.93
N GLY A 241 -4.34 -8.60 -19.33
CA GLY A 241 -3.51 -9.70 -18.84
C GLY A 241 -3.41 -9.73 -17.32
N GLU A 242 -2.97 -8.61 -16.72
CA GLU A 242 -2.78 -8.48 -15.26
C GLU A 242 -4.09 -8.67 -14.50
N GLY A 243 -5.20 -8.26 -15.09
CA GLY A 243 -6.54 -8.42 -14.54
C GLY A 243 -7.17 -9.79 -14.73
N GLY A 244 -6.56 -10.68 -15.53
CA GLY A 244 -7.12 -11.99 -15.86
C GLY A 244 -8.35 -11.88 -16.76
N ARG A 245 -8.44 -10.80 -17.54
CA ARG A 245 -9.62 -10.39 -18.31
C ARG A 245 -9.52 -10.84 -19.77
N LEU A 246 -9.72 -12.14 -20.01
CA LEU A 246 -9.80 -12.70 -21.37
C LEU A 246 -10.91 -12.03 -22.20
N ASP A 247 -12.00 -11.67 -21.53
CA ASP A 247 -13.13 -10.95 -22.10
C ASP A 247 -12.71 -9.56 -22.65
N MET A 248 -11.80 -8.87 -21.97
CA MET A 248 -11.23 -7.60 -22.41
C MET A 248 -10.20 -7.80 -23.54
N ILE A 249 -9.38 -8.86 -23.50
CA ILE A 249 -8.47 -9.21 -24.59
C ILE A 249 -9.26 -9.48 -25.88
N THR A 250 -10.32 -10.28 -25.79
CA THR A 250 -11.22 -10.56 -26.93
C THR A 250 -11.82 -9.27 -27.48
N TRP A 251 -12.28 -8.37 -26.61
CA TRP A 251 -12.80 -7.06 -27.01
C TRP A 251 -11.75 -6.17 -27.70
N LEU A 252 -10.48 -6.22 -27.28
CA LEU A 252 -9.38 -5.51 -27.95
C LEU A 252 -9.09 -6.10 -29.33
N GLU A 253 -9.13 -7.43 -29.48
CA GLU A 253 -8.94 -8.13 -30.75
C GLU A 253 -10.09 -7.85 -31.74
N GLU A 254 -11.35 -7.92 -31.28
CA GLU A 254 -12.55 -7.62 -32.09
C GLU A 254 -12.55 -6.20 -32.66
N ARG A 255 -11.89 -5.26 -31.98
CA ARG A 255 -11.74 -3.87 -32.42
C ARG A 255 -10.47 -3.63 -33.24
N GLU A 256 -9.73 -4.69 -33.55
CA GLU A 256 -8.48 -4.64 -34.31
C GLU A 256 -7.47 -3.66 -33.69
N ILE A 257 -7.45 -3.56 -32.35
CA ILE A 257 -6.53 -2.65 -31.66
C ILE A 257 -5.10 -3.17 -31.83
N PRO A 258 -4.22 -2.46 -32.55
CA PRO A 258 -2.88 -2.94 -32.87
C PRO A 258 -2.04 -2.99 -31.60
N TYR A 259 -1.14 -3.95 -31.47
CA TYR A 259 -0.18 -3.99 -30.37
C TYR A 259 1.18 -4.43 -30.89
N ASP A 260 2.23 -3.98 -30.20
CA ASP A 260 3.59 -4.41 -30.44
C ASP A 260 3.94 -5.54 -29.47
N ILE A 261 4.26 -6.70 -30.05
CA ILE A 261 4.67 -7.90 -29.33
C ILE A 261 5.92 -7.65 -28.49
N ALA A 262 6.82 -6.78 -28.96
CA ALA A 262 8.03 -6.41 -28.21
C ALA A 262 7.71 -5.69 -26.89
N HIS A 263 6.48 -5.18 -26.74
CA HIS A 263 5.98 -4.50 -25.55
C HIS A 263 5.06 -5.37 -24.69
N LEU A 264 4.70 -6.58 -25.13
CA LEU A 264 3.95 -7.53 -24.31
C LEU A 264 4.90 -8.30 -23.38
N ASN A 265 4.60 -8.28 -22.09
CA ASN A 265 5.33 -9.05 -21.09
C ASN A 265 4.50 -10.26 -20.64
N LEU A 266 5.00 -11.48 -20.87
CA LEU A 266 4.30 -12.70 -20.48
C LEU A 266 3.97 -12.76 -18.98
N SER A 267 4.77 -12.13 -18.12
CA SER A 267 4.50 -12.05 -16.67
C SER A 267 3.18 -11.35 -16.35
N SER A 268 2.73 -10.42 -17.20
CA SER A 268 1.44 -9.74 -17.04
C SER A 268 0.26 -10.71 -17.19
N PHE A 269 0.40 -11.83 -17.89
CA PHE A 269 -0.70 -12.75 -18.21
C PHE A 269 -0.86 -13.89 -17.21
N THR A 270 -0.11 -13.89 -16.11
CA THR A 270 -0.08 -14.97 -15.11
C THR A 270 -1.22 -14.93 -14.07
N SER A 271 -2.14 -13.97 -14.20
CA SER A 271 -3.27 -13.81 -13.27
C SER A 271 -4.42 -14.80 -13.53
N SER A 272 -4.46 -15.43 -14.71
CA SER A 272 -5.51 -16.37 -15.12
C SER A 272 -4.97 -17.39 -16.12
N SER A 273 -5.29 -18.67 -15.94
CA SER A 273 -4.83 -19.75 -16.83
C SER A 273 -5.27 -19.54 -18.27
N SER A 274 -6.52 -19.13 -18.51
CA SER A 274 -7.04 -18.91 -19.87
C SER A 274 -6.33 -17.75 -20.57
N VAL A 275 -6.02 -16.70 -19.81
CA VAL A 275 -5.28 -15.51 -20.30
C VAL A 275 -3.81 -15.85 -20.56
N PHE A 276 -3.19 -16.63 -19.69
CA PHE A 276 -1.82 -17.12 -19.90
C PHE A 276 -1.74 -18.02 -21.14
N GLN A 277 -2.70 -18.93 -21.31
CA GLN A 277 -2.77 -19.81 -22.48
C GLN A 277 -2.93 -19.00 -23.77
N TRP A 278 -3.81 -17.99 -23.78
CA TRP A 278 -3.90 -17.05 -24.90
C TRP A 278 -2.55 -16.41 -25.18
N ALA A 279 -1.88 -15.88 -24.15
CA ALA A 279 -0.59 -15.21 -24.31
C ALA A 279 0.48 -16.16 -24.86
N VAL A 280 0.57 -17.40 -24.36
CA VAL A 280 1.50 -18.42 -24.86
C VAL A 280 1.19 -18.76 -26.33
N GLN A 281 -0.07 -18.95 -26.70
CA GLN A 281 -0.46 -19.26 -28.07
C GLN A 281 -0.14 -18.11 -29.03
N THR A 282 -0.55 -16.89 -28.68
CA THR A 282 -0.37 -15.67 -29.49
C THR A 282 1.11 -15.32 -29.60
N LEU A 283 1.83 -15.20 -28.49
CA LEU A 283 3.24 -14.82 -28.49
C LEU A 283 4.09 -15.89 -29.16
N ARG A 284 3.83 -17.18 -28.91
CA ARG A 284 4.58 -18.25 -29.58
C ARG A 284 4.35 -18.22 -31.09
N TRP A 285 3.10 -18.11 -31.55
CA TRP A 285 2.82 -18.08 -32.98
C TRP A 285 3.46 -16.87 -33.67
N GLN A 286 3.33 -15.68 -33.08
CA GLN A 286 3.86 -14.46 -33.69
C GLN A 286 5.39 -14.38 -33.63
N VAL A 287 6.02 -14.82 -32.53
CA VAL A 287 7.49 -14.91 -32.43
C VAL A 287 8.03 -15.93 -33.44
N MET A 288 7.39 -17.09 -33.58
CA MET A 288 7.79 -18.09 -34.57
C MET A 288 7.64 -17.56 -36.01
N ASN A 289 6.58 -16.80 -36.30
CA ASN A 289 6.41 -16.15 -37.60
C ASN A 289 7.44 -15.05 -37.83
N TYR A 290 7.67 -14.17 -36.86
CA TYR A 290 8.68 -13.11 -36.94
C TYR A 290 10.08 -13.68 -37.15
N CYS A 291 10.46 -14.70 -36.38
CA CYS A 291 11.76 -15.38 -36.54
C CYS A 291 11.87 -16.07 -37.91
N ARG A 292 10.78 -16.67 -38.40
CA ARG A 292 10.74 -17.28 -39.73
C ARG A 292 10.90 -16.24 -40.84
N GLU A 293 10.18 -15.13 -40.77
CA GLU A 293 10.21 -14.04 -41.75
C GLU A 293 11.57 -13.34 -41.79
N ASN A 294 12.19 -13.14 -40.62
CA ASN A 294 13.48 -12.45 -40.48
C ASN A 294 14.69 -13.39 -40.45
N ARG A 295 14.48 -14.70 -40.62
CA ARG A 295 15.54 -15.74 -40.57
C ARG A 295 16.34 -15.75 -39.27
N PHE A 296 15.73 -15.36 -38.15
CA PHE A 296 16.34 -15.51 -36.83
C PHE A 296 16.21 -16.97 -36.37
N GLY A 297 17.18 -17.43 -35.56
CA GLY A 297 16.99 -18.65 -34.78
C GLY A 297 15.79 -18.49 -33.85
N LEU A 298 15.10 -19.61 -33.56
CA LEU A 298 14.03 -19.59 -32.57
C LEU A 298 14.62 -19.12 -31.23
N PRO A 299 14.02 -18.13 -30.55
CA PRO A 299 14.53 -17.70 -29.27
C PRO A 299 14.47 -18.88 -28.31
N ASN A 300 15.58 -19.11 -27.60
CA ASN A 300 15.53 -19.91 -26.38
C ASN A 300 14.47 -19.27 -25.50
N VAL A 301 13.45 -20.04 -25.16
CA VAL A 301 12.25 -19.61 -24.45
C VAL A 301 12.68 -18.73 -23.28
N ASN A 302 12.36 -17.42 -23.32
CA ASN A 302 12.85 -16.47 -22.34
C ASN A 302 12.32 -16.86 -20.95
N VAL A 303 13.21 -17.36 -20.10
CA VAL A 303 12.97 -17.47 -18.65
C VAL A 303 12.55 -16.09 -18.17
N LEU A 304 11.42 -16.01 -17.46
CA LEU A 304 10.97 -14.76 -16.90
C LEU A 304 12.00 -14.28 -15.89
N SER A 305 12.51 -13.05 -16.05
CA SER A 305 13.42 -12.45 -15.08
C SER A 305 12.72 -12.15 -13.76
N SER A 306 11.41 -11.93 -13.80
CA SER A 306 10.57 -11.69 -12.64
C SER A 306 9.09 -12.03 -12.90
N ILE A 307 8.34 -12.30 -11.82
CA ILE A 307 6.89 -12.48 -11.84
C ILE A 307 6.21 -11.55 -10.84
N ALA A 308 5.16 -10.85 -11.25
CA ALA A 308 4.40 -9.97 -10.37
C ALA A 308 3.40 -10.79 -9.53
N ILE A 309 3.48 -10.69 -8.20
CA ILE A 309 2.53 -11.34 -7.29
C ILE A 309 1.50 -10.31 -6.84
N THR A 310 0.48 -10.10 -7.67
CA THR A 310 -0.65 -9.19 -7.36
C THR A 310 -1.96 -9.92 -7.20
N LYS A 311 -2.22 -10.94 -8.03
CA LYS A 311 -3.38 -11.86 -7.97
C LYS A 311 -3.01 -13.21 -8.59
N PRO A 312 -2.17 -14.02 -7.92
CA PRO A 312 -1.62 -15.21 -8.55
C PRO A 312 -2.71 -16.26 -8.78
N SER A 313 -2.78 -16.77 -10.00
CA SER A 313 -3.45 -18.04 -10.29
C SER A 313 -2.41 -19.15 -10.16
N PHE A 314 -2.56 -20.02 -9.16
CA PHE A 314 -1.66 -21.16 -8.99
C PHE A 314 -1.63 -22.07 -10.24
N ASP A 315 -2.74 -22.17 -10.97
CA ASP A 315 -2.81 -22.90 -12.24
C ASP A 315 -1.96 -22.23 -13.32
N ALA A 316 -2.03 -20.90 -13.44
CA ALA A 316 -1.19 -20.16 -14.39
C ALA A 316 0.29 -20.25 -14.02
N PHE A 317 0.62 -20.22 -12.73
CA PHE A 317 1.99 -20.43 -12.25
C PHE A 317 2.46 -21.84 -12.53
N GLN A 318 1.63 -22.86 -12.29
CA GLN A 318 1.97 -24.24 -12.58
C GLN A 318 2.22 -24.42 -14.07
N LEU A 319 1.34 -23.90 -14.93
CA LEU A 319 1.51 -23.94 -16.38
C LEU A 319 2.79 -23.21 -16.83
N ALA A 320 3.12 -22.08 -16.20
CA ALA A 320 4.36 -21.36 -16.48
C ALA A 320 5.61 -22.13 -16.02
N ILE A 321 5.55 -22.88 -14.92
CA ILE A 321 6.61 -23.79 -14.47
C ILE A 321 6.75 -24.97 -15.45
N ASP A 322 5.64 -25.60 -15.83
CA ASP A 322 5.61 -26.76 -16.74
C ASP A 322 6.20 -26.44 -18.12
N HIS A 323 6.05 -25.19 -18.55
CA HIS A 323 6.65 -24.67 -19.80
C HIS A 323 8.06 -24.06 -19.62
N GLY A 324 8.62 -24.06 -18.40
CA GLY A 324 9.96 -23.55 -18.13
C GLY A 324 10.10 -22.02 -18.13
N TYR A 325 9.00 -21.28 -18.07
CA TYR A 325 9.02 -19.82 -17.98
C TYR A 325 9.35 -19.32 -16.57
N ILE A 326 8.91 -20.06 -15.55
CA ILE A 326 9.27 -19.80 -14.15
C ILE A 326 10.32 -20.84 -13.73
N THR A 327 11.49 -20.36 -13.32
CA THR A 327 12.58 -21.18 -12.82
C THR A 327 13.08 -20.65 -11.48
N ILE A 328 14.07 -21.33 -10.89
CA ILE A 328 14.77 -20.85 -9.69
C ILE A 328 15.46 -19.48 -9.87
N ASP A 329 15.64 -19.00 -11.10
CA ASP A 329 16.20 -17.68 -11.38
C ASP A 329 15.14 -16.58 -11.51
N THR A 330 13.85 -16.96 -11.61
CA THR A 330 12.73 -16.02 -11.75
C THR A 330 12.42 -15.35 -10.41
N LEU A 331 12.64 -14.04 -10.31
CA LEU A 331 12.43 -13.30 -9.05
C LEU A 331 10.95 -12.96 -8.83
N PRO A 332 10.31 -13.43 -7.75
CA PRO A 332 8.95 -13.02 -7.42
C PRO A 332 8.91 -11.58 -6.89
N VAL A 333 8.29 -10.68 -7.66
CA VAL A 333 8.13 -9.26 -7.30
C VAL A 333 6.91 -9.08 -6.42
N LEU A 334 7.15 -8.87 -5.13
CA LEU A 334 6.14 -8.49 -4.16
C LEU A 334 5.93 -6.98 -4.17
N TYR A 335 4.66 -6.55 -4.09
CA TYR A 335 4.30 -5.14 -3.97
C TYR A 335 3.98 -4.78 -2.52
N HIS A 336 4.49 -3.64 -2.07
CA HIS A 336 4.31 -3.08 -0.71
C HIS A 336 2.86 -2.96 -0.20
N ARG A 337 1.85 -3.09 -1.08
CA ARG A 337 0.42 -2.99 -0.73
C ARG A 337 -0.36 -4.29 -0.86
N ALA A 338 0.29 -5.40 -1.21
CA ALA A 338 -0.39 -6.68 -1.35
C ALA A 338 -0.72 -7.34 0.01
N TYR A 339 -1.05 -6.54 1.02
CA TYR A 339 -1.60 -6.98 2.32
C TYR A 339 -2.91 -7.76 2.17
N GLU A 340 -3.57 -7.64 1.02
CA GLU A 340 -4.78 -8.39 0.67
C GLU A 340 -4.49 -9.86 0.32
N TYR A 341 -3.24 -10.23 0.05
CA TYR A 341 -2.88 -11.58 -0.39
C TYR A 341 -1.90 -12.25 0.55
N ASP A 342 -2.03 -13.56 0.72
CA ASP A 342 -1.09 -14.39 1.48
C ASP A 342 0.24 -14.55 0.70
N GLN A 343 1.03 -13.48 0.68
CA GLN A 343 2.36 -13.48 0.06
C GLN A 343 3.20 -14.64 0.57
N LEU A 344 3.15 -14.92 1.88
CA LEU A 344 3.88 -16.02 2.49
C LEU A 344 3.40 -17.37 1.93
N GLY A 345 2.10 -17.58 1.79
CA GLY A 345 1.52 -18.78 1.16
C GLY A 345 2.01 -19.00 -0.27
N ILE A 346 2.09 -17.94 -1.08
CA ILE A 346 2.60 -18.02 -2.45
C ILE A 346 4.10 -18.34 -2.48
N LEU A 347 4.89 -17.73 -1.60
CA LEU A 347 6.32 -18.04 -1.49
C LEU A 347 6.56 -19.48 -1.03
N LYS A 348 5.78 -19.96 -0.05
CA LYS A 348 5.78 -21.37 0.38
C LYS A 348 5.46 -22.31 -0.78
N TRP A 349 4.42 -22.01 -1.54
CA TRP A 349 4.01 -22.79 -2.70
C TRP A 349 5.09 -22.86 -3.79
N LEU A 350 5.81 -21.75 -4.04
CA LEU A 350 6.96 -21.72 -4.97
C LEU A 350 8.16 -22.51 -4.44
N HIS A 351 8.40 -22.48 -3.13
CA HIS A 351 9.47 -23.24 -2.47
C HIS A 351 9.22 -24.75 -2.56
N GLU A 352 8.01 -25.21 -2.28
CA GLU A 352 7.59 -26.61 -2.37
C GLU A 352 7.81 -27.21 -3.77
N ARG A 353 7.80 -26.37 -4.80
CA ARG A 353 8.04 -26.74 -6.21
C ARG A 353 9.50 -26.59 -6.66
N GLY A 354 10.39 -26.15 -5.78
CA GLY A 354 11.81 -25.97 -6.09
C GLY A 354 12.10 -24.81 -7.05
N VAL A 355 11.18 -23.85 -7.20
CA VAL A 355 11.32 -22.71 -8.12
C VAL A 355 11.43 -21.36 -7.40
N LEU A 356 11.42 -21.32 -6.07
CA LEU A 356 11.57 -20.07 -5.34
C LEU A 356 13.00 -19.54 -5.43
N CYS A 357 13.14 -18.36 -6.03
CA CYS A 357 14.44 -17.73 -6.26
C CYS A 357 15.19 -17.41 -4.96
N PRO A 358 16.47 -17.85 -4.81
CA PRO A 358 17.30 -17.56 -3.63
C PRO A 358 17.44 -16.07 -3.32
N ARG A 359 17.30 -15.21 -4.34
CA ARG A 359 17.39 -13.75 -4.21
C ARG A 359 16.17 -13.11 -3.54
N ILE A 360 15.13 -13.88 -3.23
CA ILE A 360 13.91 -13.36 -2.58
C ILE A 360 14.20 -12.75 -1.21
N ALA A 361 15.12 -13.33 -0.43
CA ALA A 361 15.51 -12.82 0.88
C ALA A 361 16.05 -11.38 0.78
N LYS A 362 16.84 -11.09 -0.27
CA LYS A 362 17.33 -9.74 -0.57
C LYS A 362 16.21 -8.75 -0.83
N GLN A 363 15.17 -9.18 -1.53
CA GLN A 363 14.02 -8.33 -1.78
C GLN A 363 13.22 -8.09 -0.51
N MET A 364 13.03 -9.12 0.32
CA MET A 364 12.22 -9.04 1.55
C MET A 364 12.81 -8.14 2.63
N MET A 365 14.13 -8.02 2.65
CA MET A 365 14.83 -7.06 3.51
C MET A 365 14.35 -5.61 3.26
N GLY A 366 13.94 -5.25 2.05
CA GLY A 366 13.42 -3.92 1.76
C GLY A 366 11.97 -3.65 2.23
N PHE A 367 11.23 -4.66 2.70
CA PHE A 367 9.77 -4.56 2.88
C PHE A 367 9.25 -4.69 4.32
N ASP A 368 10.12 -4.61 5.34
CA ASP A 368 9.75 -4.73 6.78
C ASP A 368 8.79 -5.90 7.06
N ASN A 369 9.06 -7.04 6.42
CA ASN A 369 8.23 -8.24 6.50
C ASN A 369 8.96 -9.33 7.28
N LEU A 370 9.15 -9.07 8.58
CA LEU A 370 9.92 -9.92 9.50
C LEU A 370 9.45 -11.38 9.49
N GLY A 371 8.15 -11.62 9.38
CA GLY A 371 7.59 -12.98 9.33
C GLY A 371 8.04 -13.77 8.11
N ILE A 372 8.12 -13.14 6.92
CA ILE A 372 8.65 -13.80 5.72
C ILE A 372 10.16 -14.01 5.85
N LEU A 373 10.90 -13.05 6.40
CA LEU A 373 12.35 -13.17 6.59
C LEU A 373 12.72 -14.31 7.55
N GLN A 374 12.00 -14.43 8.68
CA GLN A 374 12.15 -15.54 9.62
C GLN A 374 11.87 -16.87 8.93
N TRP A 375 10.74 -16.97 8.22
CA TRP A 375 10.41 -18.19 7.50
C TRP A 375 11.47 -18.57 6.46
N LEU A 376 11.97 -17.61 5.66
CA LEU A 376 13.02 -17.83 4.66
C LEU A 376 14.31 -18.36 5.29
N GLU A 377 14.69 -17.82 6.45
CA GLU A 377 15.86 -18.31 7.20
C GLU A 377 15.66 -19.74 7.70
N ASP A 378 14.49 -20.04 8.28
CA ASP A 378 14.16 -21.38 8.80
C ASP A 378 14.27 -22.47 7.71
N ILE A 379 13.99 -22.12 6.45
CA ILE A 379 14.13 -23.03 5.30
C ILE A 379 15.48 -22.92 4.57
N GLY A 380 16.46 -22.20 5.14
CA GLY A 380 17.85 -22.18 4.67
C GLY A 380 18.16 -21.16 3.55
N TYR A 381 17.29 -20.18 3.30
CA TYR A 381 17.60 -19.12 2.34
C TYR A 381 18.57 -18.12 2.97
N SER A 382 19.84 -18.22 2.57
CA SER A 382 20.91 -17.34 3.08
C SER A 382 20.66 -15.87 2.72
N MET A 383 20.63 -15.03 3.74
CA MET A 383 20.75 -13.58 3.57
C MET A 383 22.23 -13.24 3.39
N ASP A 384 22.66 -12.89 2.18
CA ASP A 384 24.05 -12.48 1.92
C ASP A 384 24.39 -11.24 2.78
N GLU A 385 25.35 -11.43 3.70
CA GLU A 385 25.77 -10.44 4.69
C GLU A 385 26.20 -9.12 4.07
N ARG A 386 26.63 -9.12 2.80
CA ARG A 386 27.07 -7.91 2.09
C ARG A 386 25.93 -6.92 1.82
N TYR A 387 24.68 -7.37 1.82
CA TYR A 387 23.52 -6.51 1.56
C TYR A 387 22.86 -5.98 2.83
N ILE A 388 23.19 -6.58 3.98
CA ILE A 388 22.69 -6.17 5.29
C ILE A 388 23.18 -4.75 5.67
N ASN A 389 24.27 -4.27 5.09
CA ASN A 389 24.94 -3.04 5.53
C ASN A 389 24.33 -1.70 5.04
N ARG A 390 23.20 -1.68 4.31
CA ARG A 390 22.74 -0.41 3.69
C ARG A 390 21.29 0.01 3.89
N SER A 391 20.35 -0.85 4.28
CA SER A 391 18.93 -0.45 4.38
C SER A 391 18.06 -1.37 5.25
N THR A 392 18.65 -2.27 6.04
CA THR A 392 17.87 -3.24 6.82
C THR A 392 18.66 -3.68 8.05
N PRO A 393 18.04 -3.70 9.24
CA PRO A 393 18.70 -4.22 10.43
C PRO A 393 19.29 -5.63 10.23
N PRO A 394 20.53 -5.88 10.67
CA PRO A 394 21.23 -7.18 10.63
C PRO A 394 20.64 -8.33 11.46
N CYS A 395 19.36 -8.66 11.36
CA CYS A 395 18.68 -9.42 12.42
C CYS A 395 19.10 -10.89 12.65
N PHE A 396 19.88 -11.55 11.78
CA PHE A 396 19.75 -13.01 11.69
C PHE A 396 20.98 -13.86 12.04
N ASN A 397 22.17 -13.29 12.23
CA ASN A 397 23.31 -14.04 12.83
C ASN A 397 24.22 -13.20 13.71
N LYS A 398 23.83 -11.95 13.98
CA LYS A 398 24.62 -11.04 14.80
C LYS A 398 23.96 -10.92 16.17
N THR A 399 24.76 -10.69 17.20
CA THR A 399 24.22 -10.41 18.53
C THR A 399 23.32 -9.18 18.47
N ASP A 400 22.32 -9.11 19.34
CA ASP A 400 21.37 -8.00 19.37
C ASP A 400 22.10 -6.64 19.41
N GLU A 401 23.29 -6.56 20.02
CA GLU A 401 24.17 -5.40 20.03
C GLU A 401 24.57 -4.91 18.64
N VAL A 402 24.97 -5.82 17.74
CA VAL A 402 25.45 -5.43 16.42
C VAL A 402 24.28 -5.00 15.52
N VAL A 403 23.11 -5.64 15.69
CA VAL A 403 21.88 -5.23 15.00
C VAL A 403 21.48 -3.83 15.43
N TYR A 404 21.57 -3.57 16.73
CA TYR A 404 21.20 -2.31 17.33
C TYR A 404 22.12 -1.16 16.90
N GLU A 405 23.44 -1.36 16.90
CA GLU A 405 24.39 -0.34 16.41
C GLU A 405 24.15 -0.01 14.93
N ALA A 406 23.89 -1.00 14.08
CA ALA A 406 23.59 -0.76 12.68
C ALA A 406 22.32 0.09 12.48
N LEU A 407 21.25 -0.20 13.24
CA LEU A 407 20.03 0.60 13.22
C LEU A 407 20.26 2.03 13.69
N ILE A 408 21.12 2.23 14.69
CA ILE A 408 21.46 3.57 15.18
C ILE A 408 22.25 4.37 14.15
N GLU A 409 23.14 3.75 13.37
CA GLU A 409 23.86 4.46 12.32
C GLU A 409 22.89 4.97 11.22
N GLU A 410 21.83 4.22 10.92
CA GLU A 410 20.78 4.66 9.99
C GLU A 410 20.04 5.92 10.48
N VAL A 411 19.94 6.12 11.80
CA VAL A 411 19.30 7.30 12.41
C VAL A 411 20.01 8.59 12.01
N LEU A 412 21.32 8.54 11.72
CA LEU A 412 22.07 9.71 11.22
C LEU A 412 21.59 10.20 9.85
N TYR A 413 20.96 9.31 9.07
CA TYR A 413 20.38 9.62 7.76
C TYR A 413 18.89 9.98 7.86
N GLY A 414 18.34 10.10 9.08
CA GLY A 414 16.94 10.40 9.33
C GLY A 414 16.00 9.20 9.18
N ILE A 415 16.55 8.01 8.93
CA ILE A 415 15.83 6.75 8.77
C ILE A 415 15.96 6.00 10.10
N CYS A 416 14.83 5.73 10.76
CA CYS A 416 14.85 5.01 12.03
C CYS A 416 13.73 3.98 11.99
N ASN A 417 14.08 2.70 11.85
CA ASN A 417 13.13 1.60 12.00
C ASN A 417 12.84 1.40 13.49
N VAL A 418 11.99 2.28 14.03
CA VAL A 418 11.60 2.31 15.45
C VAL A 418 11.06 0.96 15.89
N SER A 419 10.22 0.30 15.08
CA SER A 419 9.67 -1.02 15.38
C SER A 419 10.76 -2.08 15.62
N SER A 420 11.82 -2.07 14.80
CA SER A 420 12.96 -2.97 14.98
C SER A 420 13.77 -2.63 16.23
N LEU A 421 14.01 -1.35 16.51
CA LEU A 421 14.66 -0.91 17.74
C LEU A 421 13.86 -1.29 18.99
N GLU A 422 12.54 -1.11 18.96
CA GLU A 422 11.63 -1.50 20.04
C GLU A 422 11.70 -3.01 20.28
N HIS A 423 11.68 -3.83 19.22
CA HIS A 423 11.78 -5.29 19.36
C HIS A 423 13.12 -5.72 20.00
N LEU A 424 14.24 -5.13 19.56
CA LEU A 424 15.56 -5.40 20.14
C LEU A 424 15.63 -4.98 21.61
N LEU A 425 15.07 -3.82 21.95
CA LEU A 425 15.02 -3.33 23.33
C LEU A 425 14.13 -4.18 24.24
N GLN A 426 13.00 -4.69 23.73
CA GLN A 426 12.14 -5.64 24.44
C GLN A 426 12.93 -6.90 24.81
N ARG A 427 13.65 -7.47 23.84
CA ARG A 427 14.49 -8.67 24.05
C ARG A 427 15.62 -8.41 25.04
N LYS A 428 16.38 -7.33 24.85
CA LYS A 428 17.53 -6.99 25.70
C LYS A 428 17.14 -6.76 27.15
N TRP A 429 16.09 -5.98 27.38
CA TRP A 429 15.68 -5.57 28.72
C TRP A 429 14.58 -6.44 29.33
N LYS A 430 14.11 -7.46 28.59
CA LYS A 430 12.97 -8.32 28.97
C LYS A 430 11.75 -7.49 29.38
N LYS A 431 11.50 -6.42 28.63
CA LYS A 431 10.41 -5.47 28.87
C LYS A 431 9.24 -5.77 27.96
N SER A 432 8.04 -5.45 28.45
CA SER A 432 6.86 -5.51 27.60
C SER A 432 6.96 -4.49 26.47
N GLU A 433 6.30 -4.77 25.35
CA GLU A 433 6.23 -3.86 24.22
C GLU A 433 5.72 -2.46 24.62
N GLY A 434 4.69 -2.40 25.47
CA GLY A 434 4.12 -1.13 25.94
C GLY A 434 5.13 -0.29 26.74
N GLU A 435 5.94 -0.93 27.59
CA GLU A 435 7.02 -0.23 28.31
C GLU A 435 8.06 0.33 27.35
N VAL A 436 8.47 -0.44 26.34
CA VAL A 436 9.49 -0.01 25.38
C VAL A 436 8.96 1.09 24.46
N GLN A 437 7.72 0.99 23.99
CA GLN A 437 7.07 2.04 23.19
C GLN A 437 7.01 3.37 23.95
N MET A 438 6.79 3.33 25.27
CA MET A 438 6.83 4.54 26.09
C MET A 438 8.21 5.21 26.11
N TRP A 439 9.30 4.47 25.92
CA TRP A 439 10.64 5.05 25.86
C TRP A 439 10.79 5.97 24.64
N PHE A 440 10.12 5.64 23.54
CA PHE A 440 10.10 6.41 22.30
C PHE A 440 9.05 7.53 22.28
N ASN A 441 8.30 7.74 23.36
CA ASN A 441 7.33 8.84 23.48
C ASN A 441 8.04 10.19 23.78
N ARG A 442 9.00 10.57 22.91
CA ARG A 442 9.82 11.80 23.00
C ARG A 442 9.74 12.59 21.69
N GLU A 443 10.23 13.82 21.67
CA GLU A 443 10.32 14.55 20.40
C GLU A 443 11.39 13.90 19.50
N HIS A 444 11.19 13.93 18.18
CA HIS A 444 12.12 13.31 17.22
C HIS A 444 13.56 13.81 17.38
N LYS A 445 13.71 15.11 17.64
CA LYS A 445 15.01 15.76 17.85
C LYS A 445 15.74 15.21 19.08
N ASP A 446 15.01 14.60 20.02
CA ASP A 446 15.55 13.99 21.24
C ASP A 446 15.93 12.52 21.04
N ILE A 447 15.36 11.85 20.01
CA ILE A 447 15.74 10.50 19.58
C ILE A 447 17.02 10.60 18.75
N THR A 448 18.08 11.00 19.43
CA THR A 448 19.42 11.08 18.85
C THR A 448 20.11 9.72 18.93
N LYS A 449 21.12 9.52 18.07
CA LYS A 449 22.06 8.40 18.18
C LYS A 449 22.59 8.23 19.61
N LYS A 450 22.97 9.33 20.27
CA LYS A 450 23.44 9.33 21.66
C LYS A 450 22.38 8.84 22.64
N TRP A 451 21.13 9.27 22.45
CA TRP A 451 20.02 8.83 23.30
C TRP A 451 19.73 7.34 23.12
N LEU A 452 19.72 6.84 21.88
CA LEU A 452 19.52 5.42 21.60
C LEU A 452 20.67 4.58 22.19
N GLN A 453 21.94 4.99 22.00
CA GLN A 453 23.09 4.33 22.62
C GLN A 453 22.97 4.29 24.16
N HIS A 454 22.51 5.39 24.76
CA HIS A 454 22.25 5.44 26.20
C HIS A 454 21.13 4.47 26.61
N LEU A 455 20.01 4.49 25.89
CA LEU A 455 18.86 3.60 26.13
C LEU A 455 19.24 2.12 26.02
N TRP A 456 20.12 1.78 25.09
CA TRP A 456 20.61 0.41 24.92
C TRP A 456 21.55 -0.05 26.01
N THR A 457 22.40 0.86 26.48
CA THR A 457 23.42 0.52 27.48
C THR A 457 22.82 0.45 28.88
N TYR A 458 21.89 1.37 29.20
CA TYR A 458 21.42 1.59 30.56
C TYR A 458 19.92 1.34 30.76
N GLY A 459 19.14 1.21 29.68
CA GLY A 459 17.69 1.16 29.74
C GLY A 459 17.11 2.50 30.20
N ILE A 460 15.83 2.52 30.60
CA ILE A 460 15.28 3.63 31.37
C ILE A 460 15.21 3.21 32.83
N SER A 461 16.05 3.80 33.67
CA SER A 461 15.89 3.66 35.12
C SER A 461 14.58 4.32 35.54
N THR A 462 13.75 3.58 36.27
CA THR A 462 12.42 4.03 36.74
C THR A 462 12.48 5.32 37.57
N SER A 463 13.65 5.70 38.09
CA SER A 463 13.86 6.96 38.82
C SER A 463 13.90 8.22 37.95
N VAL A 464 14.14 8.12 36.64
CA VAL A 464 14.22 9.28 35.74
C VAL A 464 12.88 9.56 35.04
N ALA A 465 12.02 8.54 34.90
CA ALA A 465 10.74 8.63 34.17
C ALA A 465 9.65 9.49 34.84
N VAL A 466 9.86 9.99 36.07
CA VAL A 466 8.85 10.72 36.85
C VAL A 466 9.13 12.24 36.93
N LYS A 467 10.23 12.72 36.34
CA LYS A 467 10.64 14.15 36.42
C LYS A 467 10.72 14.89 35.08
N GLN A 468 10.21 14.32 34.00
CA GLN A 468 9.98 14.98 32.71
C GLN A 468 8.53 14.78 32.33
#